data_AF-A0A350P7J1-F1
#
_entry.id   AF-A0A350P7J1-F1
#
_cell.length_a   1.000
_cell.length_b   1.000
_cell.length_c   1.000
_cell.angle_alpha   90.00
_cell.angle_beta   90.00
_cell.angle_gamma   90.00
#
_symmetry.space_group_name_H-M   'P 1'
#
loop_
_entity.id
_entity.type
_entity.pdbx_description
1 polymer ?
#
loop_
_entity_poly.entity_id
_entity_poly.type
_entity_poly.pdbx_seq_one_letter_code
_entity_poly.pdbx_strand_id
1 'polypeptide(L)'
;MKTTLSKVILGCVTAGMLSMGVGADTLTRQNGAPVGDNQNSQTAGPWGPVLLQDSHLIEKLAAFDRERIPERVVHARGVGIHGYYENYVDLSDDTVAAPFQGEGKKTEVFVRFSSVVHGHLSPETLRDPRGFAVKFYTEQGNWDLVGNNFPVFFIRDAIKFPDMVHAFKPSPVTNKQDAKRIFDFFS
;
A
#
# COMPACT_ATOMS: atom_id res chain seq x y z
N MET A 1 -12.91 -66.86 12.31
CA MET A 1 -13.41 -67.50 13.55
C MET A 1 -12.61 -66.93 14.72
N LYS A 2 -13.27 -66.18 15.62
CA LYS A 2 -13.02 -65.94 17.06
C LYS A 2 -11.56 -65.68 17.53
N THR A 3 -11.22 -64.42 17.88
CA THR A 3 -11.00 -63.86 19.26
C THR A 3 -9.75 -64.42 19.96
N THR A 4 -8.79 -63.68 20.52
CA THR A 4 -8.76 -62.62 21.56
C THR A 4 -7.24 -62.33 21.78
N LEU A 5 -6.68 -61.19 22.19
CA LEU A 5 -6.78 -60.55 23.49
C LEU A 5 -5.82 -59.33 23.53
N SER A 6 -6.27 -58.28 24.21
CA SER A 6 -5.67 -56.98 24.51
C SER A 6 -4.22 -57.00 25.06
N LYS A 7 -3.40 -56.01 24.69
CA LYS A 7 -2.45 -55.32 25.59
C LYS A 7 -2.27 -53.86 25.17
N VAL A 8 -2.76 -53.00 26.05
CA VAL A 8 -2.57 -51.55 26.13
C VAL A 8 -1.07 -51.22 26.17
N ILE A 9 -0.60 -50.36 25.27
CA ILE A 9 0.57 -49.50 25.52
C ILE A 9 0.15 -48.07 25.19
N LEU A 10 -0.32 -47.40 26.23
CA LEU A 10 -0.50 -45.96 26.31
C LEU A 10 0.90 -45.34 26.37
N GLY A 11 1.49 -45.07 25.21
CA GLY A 11 2.72 -44.30 25.10
C GLY A 11 2.42 -42.82 25.14
N CYS A 12 2.66 -42.18 26.30
CA CYS A 12 2.63 -40.73 26.48
C CYS A 12 3.46 -40.02 25.41
N VAL A 13 2.82 -39.51 24.36
CA VAL A 13 3.35 -38.39 23.59
C VAL A 13 2.95 -37.14 24.37
N THR A 14 3.72 -36.82 25.41
CA THR A 14 3.72 -35.46 25.95
C THR A 14 4.20 -34.55 24.83
N ALA A 15 3.25 -33.96 24.11
CA ALA A 15 3.46 -32.80 23.29
C ALA A 15 4.02 -31.69 24.19
N GLY A 16 5.34 -31.60 24.25
CA GLY A 16 6.03 -30.42 24.74
C GLY A 16 5.73 -29.31 23.76
N MET A 17 4.60 -28.62 23.96
CA MET A 17 4.41 -27.26 23.47
C MET A 17 5.48 -26.41 24.17
N LEU A 18 6.68 -26.35 23.56
CA LEU A 18 7.61 -25.26 23.81
C LEU A 18 6.87 -24.00 23.36
N SER A 19 6.28 -23.32 24.34
CA SER A 19 5.89 -21.93 24.17
C SER A 19 7.17 -21.18 23.84
N MET A 20 7.42 -20.94 22.55
CA MET A 20 8.38 -19.92 22.15
C MET A 20 7.83 -18.61 22.70
N GLY A 21 8.37 -18.20 23.84
CA GLY A 21 8.08 -16.88 24.38
C GLY A 21 8.54 -15.89 23.33
N VAL A 22 7.58 -15.23 22.68
CA VAL A 22 7.87 -14.08 21.84
C VAL A 22 8.31 -12.97 22.81
N GLY A 23 9.61 -12.88 23.05
CA GLY A 23 10.20 -11.72 23.70
C GLY A 23 10.08 -10.52 22.77
N ALA A 24 9.76 -9.35 23.31
CA ALA A 24 9.81 -8.13 22.53
C ALA A 24 11.26 -7.88 22.08
N ASP A 25 11.44 -7.55 20.80
CA ASP A 25 12.74 -7.15 20.29
C ASP A 25 13.25 -5.90 21.03
N THR A 26 14.57 -5.83 21.24
CA THR A 26 15.20 -4.65 21.84
C THR A 26 14.96 -3.43 20.96
N LEU A 27 14.36 -2.36 21.52
CA LEU A 27 14.21 -1.09 20.81
C LEU A 27 15.60 -0.49 20.53
N THR A 28 15.84 -0.11 19.28
CA THR A 28 17.11 0.47 18.83
C THR A 28 16.91 1.84 18.16
N ARG A 29 18.00 2.61 18.12
CA ARG A 29 18.14 3.79 17.26
C ARG A 29 18.44 3.36 15.82
N GLN A 30 18.39 4.28 14.88
CA GLN A 30 18.69 4.06 13.46
C GLN A 30 20.11 3.52 13.21
N ASN A 31 21.07 3.81 14.10
CA ASN A 31 22.42 3.27 14.03
C ASN A 31 22.59 1.89 14.70
N GLY A 32 21.49 1.28 15.18
CA GLY A 32 21.48 -0.03 15.84
C GLY A 32 21.81 -0.01 17.34
N ALA A 33 22.14 1.14 17.93
CA ALA A 33 22.39 1.24 19.37
C ALA A 33 21.10 0.99 20.18
N PRO A 34 21.13 0.22 21.29
CA PRO A 34 19.96 -0.02 22.11
C PRO A 34 19.46 1.28 22.77
N VAL A 35 18.14 1.42 22.84
CA VAL A 35 17.46 2.52 23.52
C VAL A 35 17.20 2.13 24.96
N GLY A 36 17.74 2.92 25.90
CA GLY A 36 17.54 2.69 27.33
C GLY A 36 16.14 3.11 27.81
N ASP A 37 15.75 4.36 27.52
CA ASP A 37 14.44 4.93 27.88
C ASP A 37 13.79 5.57 26.64
N ASN A 38 12.51 5.26 26.41
CA ASN A 38 11.71 5.78 25.30
C ASN A 38 10.47 6.55 25.77
N GLN A 39 10.30 6.71 27.08
CA GLN A 39 9.18 7.38 27.73
C GLN A 39 9.57 8.76 28.26
N ASN A 40 10.85 8.97 28.59
CA ASN A 40 11.36 10.21 29.15
C ASN A 40 12.51 10.78 28.32
N SER A 41 12.53 12.11 28.16
CA SER A 41 13.66 12.84 27.59
C SER A 41 14.74 13.09 28.64
N GLN A 42 15.99 13.23 28.21
CA GLN A 42 17.08 13.62 29.10
C GLN A 42 16.99 15.11 29.46
N THR A 43 16.89 15.41 30.75
CA THR A 43 16.77 16.77 31.29
C THR A 43 17.90 17.14 32.26
N ALA A 44 18.14 18.45 32.46
CA ALA A 44 19.05 18.97 33.48
C ALA A 44 18.42 18.90 34.90
N GLY A 45 18.28 17.68 35.43
CA GLY A 45 17.56 17.41 36.69
C GLY A 45 16.05 17.17 36.47
N PRO A 46 15.29 16.76 37.51
CA PRO A 46 13.90 16.28 37.35
C PRO A 46 12.92 17.31 36.76
N TRP A 47 13.21 18.61 36.91
CA TRP A 47 12.38 19.72 36.43
C TRP A 47 13.14 20.68 35.52
N GLY A 48 14.33 20.27 35.05
CA GLY A 48 15.17 21.10 34.18
C GLY A 48 14.76 21.02 32.71
N PRO A 49 15.34 21.88 31.85
CA PRO A 49 15.13 21.81 30.41
C PRO A 49 15.71 20.51 29.81
N VAL A 50 15.17 20.13 28.65
CA VAL A 50 15.68 19.01 27.83
C VAL A 50 17.06 19.36 27.25
N LEU A 51 17.95 18.38 27.24
CA LEU A 51 19.32 18.52 26.76
C LEU A 51 19.45 18.12 25.28
N LEU A 52 20.24 18.87 24.52
CA LEU A 52 20.53 18.60 23.10
C LEU A 52 21.30 17.28 22.89
N GLN A 53 21.96 16.75 23.93
CA GLN A 53 22.68 15.48 23.84
C GLN A 53 21.75 14.26 23.80
N ASP A 54 20.44 14.44 24.02
CA ASP A 54 19.43 13.39 23.85
C ASP A 54 19.22 13.07 22.37
N SER A 55 20.15 12.30 21.82
CA SER A 55 20.14 11.90 20.41
C SER A 55 18.93 11.02 20.06
N HIS A 56 18.40 10.25 21.01
CA HIS A 56 17.21 9.42 20.79
C HIS A 56 15.98 10.28 20.56
N LEU A 57 15.77 11.30 21.40
CA LEU A 57 14.68 12.27 21.23
C LEU A 57 14.75 12.96 19.87
N ILE A 58 15.91 13.51 19.53
CA ILE A 58 16.11 14.29 18.29
C ILE A 58 15.85 13.40 17.07
N GLU A 59 16.40 12.19 17.05
CA GLU A 59 16.24 11.25 15.97
C GLU A 59 14.77 10.84 15.78
N LYS A 60 14.07 10.50 16.87
CA LYS A 60 12.66 10.10 16.86
C LYS A 60 11.76 11.21 16.32
N LEU A 61 11.94 12.45 16.79
CA LEU A 61 11.18 13.60 16.30
C LEU A 61 11.50 13.92 14.85
N ALA A 62 12.79 13.86 14.46
CA ALA A 62 13.19 14.12 13.07
C ALA A 62 12.60 13.11 12.08
N ALA A 63 12.48 11.84 12.46
CA ALA A 63 11.81 10.82 11.66
C ALA A 63 10.30 11.07 11.56
N PHE A 64 9.64 11.36 12.70
CA PHE A 64 8.21 11.66 12.76
C PHE A 64 7.84 12.85 11.88
N ASP A 65 8.58 13.95 11.99
CA ASP A 65 8.34 15.18 11.21
C ASP A 65 8.47 14.97 9.69
N ARG A 66 9.09 13.85 9.26
CA ARG A 66 9.34 13.51 7.86
C ARG A 66 8.55 12.30 7.36
N GLU A 67 7.57 11.81 8.13
CA GLU A 67 6.76 10.67 7.72
C GLU A 67 5.89 10.93 6.48
N ARG A 68 5.56 12.20 6.19
CA ARG A 68 4.67 12.57 5.10
C ARG A 68 5.46 12.86 3.83
N ILE A 69 5.14 12.12 2.77
CA ILE A 69 5.56 12.40 1.40
C ILE A 69 4.39 13.03 0.63
N PRO A 70 4.65 13.80 -0.46
CA PRO A 70 3.58 14.32 -1.30
C PRO A 70 2.64 13.20 -1.77
N GLU A 71 1.34 13.44 -1.67
CA GLU A 71 0.36 12.53 -2.26
C GLU A 71 0.43 12.57 -3.79
N ARG A 72 -0.15 11.56 -4.45
CA ARG A 72 -0.30 11.58 -5.91
C ARG A 72 -1.20 12.76 -6.30
N VAL A 73 -0.82 13.50 -7.34
CA VAL A 73 -1.58 14.67 -7.84
C VAL A 73 -3.04 14.32 -8.17
N VAL A 74 -3.25 13.11 -8.68
CA VAL A 74 -4.55 12.45 -8.87
C VAL A 74 -4.46 11.03 -8.32
N HIS A 75 -5.59 10.40 -8.05
CA HIS A 75 -5.62 9.04 -7.49
C HIS A 75 -4.93 8.90 -6.13
N ALA A 76 -5.04 9.93 -5.28
CA ALA A 76 -4.40 9.98 -3.97
C ALA A 76 -4.94 8.91 -3.00
N ARG A 77 -6.27 8.81 -2.85
CA ARG A 77 -6.94 7.78 -2.04
C ARG A 77 -6.98 6.46 -2.78
N GLY A 78 -6.53 5.37 -2.16
CA GLY A 78 -6.57 4.05 -2.76
C GLY A 78 -6.14 2.93 -1.83
N VAL A 79 -6.32 1.70 -2.30
CA VAL A 79 -5.98 0.44 -1.61
C VAL A 79 -5.16 -0.44 -2.55
N GLY A 80 -4.20 -1.17 -1.98
CA GLY A 80 -3.32 -2.09 -2.71
C GLY A 80 -3.56 -3.54 -2.30
N ILE A 81 -3.44 -4.47 -3.24
CA ILE A 81 -3.52 -5.90 -2.97
C ILE A 81 -2.53 -6.67 -3.88
N HIS A 82 -1.88 -7.68 -3.31
CA HIS A 82 -1.05 -8.63 -4.05
C HIS A 82 -1.89 -9.83 -4.50
N GLY A 83 -1.52 -10.42 -5.63
CA GLY A 83 -2.14 -11.64 -6.15
C GLY A 83 -1.36 -12.15 -7.36
N TYR A 84 -2.01 -12.93 -8.21
CA TYR A 84 -1.43 -13.39 -9.45
C TYR A 84 -2.42 -13.23 -10.62
N TYR A 85 -1.89 -13.00 -11.81
CA TYR A 85 -2.57 -13.20 -13.07
C TYR A 85 -2.31 -14.64 -13.53
N GLU A 86 -3.35 -15.33 -14.01
CA GLU A 86 -3.25 -16.65 -14.61
C GLU A 86 -3.73 -16.57 -16.05
N ASN A 87 -2.87 -16.96 -16.98
CA ASN A 87 -3.18 -16.95 -18.40
C ASN A 87 -3.99 -18.20 -18.75
N TYR A 88 -5.26 -18.05 -19.14
CA TYR A 88 -6.12 -19.21 -19.46
C TYR A 88 -6.05 -19.67 -20.92
N VAL A 89 -5.48 -18.87 -21.82
CA VAL A 89 -5.34 -19.20 -23.23
C VAL A 89 -3.95 -18.76 -23.67
N ASP A 90 -3.22 -19.62 -24.38
CA ASP A 90 -1.94 -19.21 -24.96
C ASP A 90 -2.16 -18.17 -26.06
N LEU A 91 -1.50 -17.01 -25.95
CA LEU A 91 -1.57 -15.92 -26.92
C LEU A 91 -0.23 -15.72 -27.64
N SER A 92 0.63 -16.74 -27.67
CA SER A 92 1.93 -16.73 -28.33
C SER A 92 1.85 -16.39 -29.83
N ASP A 93 0.71 -16.65 -30.48
CA ASP A 93 0.44 -16.26 -31.88
C ASP A 93 0.20 -14.73 -32.05
N ASP A 94 -0.30 -14.05 -31.01
CA ASP A 94 -0.64 -12.62 -31.05
C ASP A 94 0.46 -11.72 -30.45
N THR A 95 1.18 -12.21 -29.45
CA THR A 95 2.17 -11.43 -28.71
C THR A 95 3.28 -12.29 -28.13
N VAL A 96 4.48 -11.73 -28.02
CA VAL A 96 5.64 -12.34 -27.35
C VAL A 96 5.77 -11.92 -25.87
N ALA A 97 4.82 -11.12 -25.36
CA ALA A 97 4.89 -10.60 -24.01
C ALA A 97 4.77 -11.70 -22.95
N ALA A 98 5.70 -11.68 -22.00
CA ALA A 98 5.91 -12.72 -20.99
C ALA A 98 4.63 -13.22 -20.29
N PRO A 99 3.71 -12.38 -19.77
CA PRO A 99 2.55 -12.86 -19.04
C PRO A 99 1.61 -13.78 -19.84
N PHE A 100 1.66 -13.69 -21.18
CA PHE A 100 0.71 -14.35 -22.07
C PHE A 100 1.28 -15.58 -22.78
N GLN A 101 2.51 -15.99 -22.45
CA GLN A 101 3.16 -17.14 -23.08
C GLN A 101 2.76 -18.43 -22.36
N GLY A 102 1.91 -19.24 -22.98
CA GLY A 102 1.48 -20.54 -22.47
C GLY A 102 0.23 -20.48 -21.58
N GLU A 103 -0.63 -21.47 -21.76
CA GLU A 103 -1.81 -21.70 -20.92
C GLU A 103 -1.40 -22.14 -19.49
N GLY A 104 -2.10 -21.63 -18.49
CA GLY A 104 -1.84 -21.87 -17.07
C GLY A 104 -0.68 -21.07 -16.47
N LYS A 105 0.03 -20.24 -17.27
CA LYS A 105 1.14 -19.43 -16.75
C LYS A 105 0.64 -18.45 -15.70
N LYS A 106 1.26 -18.49 -14.51
CA LYS A 106 1.01 -17.53 -13.43
C LYS A 106 2.08 -16.45 -13.39
N THR A 107 1.64 -15.21 -13.25
CA THR A 107 2.50 -14.02 -13.10
C THR A 107 2.08 -13.28 -11.85
N GLU A 108 3.00 -13.04 -10.93
CA GLU A 108 2.72 -12.26 -9.72
C GLU A 108 2.31 -10.84 -10.10
N VAL A 109 1.31 -10.29 -9.39
CA VAL A 109 0.83 -8.93 -9.61
C VAL A 109 0.63 -8.16 -8.31
N PHE A 110 0.74 -6.84 -8.43
CA PHE A 110 0.24 -5.89 -7.44
C PHE A 110 -0.80 -5.00 -8.10
N VAL A 111 -1.98 -4.92 -7.48
CA VAL A 111 -3.09 -4.10 -7.96
C VAL A 111 -3.30 -2.94 -7.00
N ARG A 112 -3.47 -1.73 -7.55
CA ARG A 112 -3.90 -0.56 -6.79
C ARG A 112 -5.22 0.00 -7.32
N PHE A 113 -6.23 -0.04 -6.47
CA PHE A 113 -7.51 0.65 -6.69
C PHE A 113 -7.48 2.05 -6.10
N SER A 114 -8.19 3.00 -6.70
CA SER A 114 -8.21 4.39 -6.21
C SER A 114 -9.43 5.17 -6.67
N SER A 115 -9.82 6.22 -5.93
CA SER A 115 -10.60 7.34 -6.51
C SER A 115 -9.66 8.22 -7.37
N VAL A 116 -10.08 9.39 -7.86
CA VAL A 116 -9.27 10.22 -8.77
C VAL A 116 -9.09 11.64 -8.28
N VAL A 117 -10.19 12.34 -8.04
CA VAL A 117 -10.22 13.79 -7.95
C VAL A 117 -9.73 14.29 -6.59
N HIS A 118 -10.20 13.64 -5.52
CA HIS A 118 -10.02 14.12 -4.16
C HIS A 118 -8.74 13.58 -3.51
N GLY A 119 -8.28 14.27 -2.46
CA GLY A 119 -7.06 13.89 -1.72
C GLY A 119 -7.20 12.59 -0.91
N HIS A 120 -6.11 12.18 -0.25
CA HIS A 120 -6.02 10.90 0.48
C HIS A 120 -7.03 10.71 1.63
N LEU A 121 -7.62 11.79 2.15
CA LEU A 121 -8.63 11.78 3.22
C LEU A 121 -10.08 11.77 2.72
N SER A 122 -10.28 11.67 1.41
CA SER A 122 -11.63 11.65 0.83
C SER A 122 -12.39 10.35 1.12
N PRO A 123 -13.74 10.41 1.23
CA PRO A 123 -14.56 9.20 1.32
C PRO A 123 -14.48 8.36 0.05
N GLU A 124 -14.37 7.03 0.22
CA GLU A 124 -14.23 6.08 -0.89
C GLU A 124 -15.51 5.88 -1.70
N THR A 125 -16.65 6.27 -1.14
CA THR A 125 -17.99 6.10 -1.73
C THR A 125 -18.41 7.28 -2.60
N LEU A 126 -17.59 8.33 -2.74
CA LEU A 126 -17.89 9.45 -3.62
C LEU A 126 -17.98 9.01 -5.08
N ARG A 127 -18.90 9.63 -5.84
CA ARG A 127 -18.96 9.47 -7.29
C ARG A 127 -17.68 10.03 -7.90
N ASP A 128 -16.90 9.16 -8.53
CA ASP A 128 -15.60 9.48 -9.14
C ASP A 128 -15.26 8.31 -10.08
N PRO A 129 -14.37 8.47 -11.09
CA PRO A 129 -13.75 7.32 -11.72
C PRO A 129 -13.01 6.46 -10.68
N ARG A 130 -12.71 5.21 -11.05
CA ARG A 130 -11.88 4.34 -10.23
C ARG A 130 -10.67 3.89 -11.01
N GLY A 131 -9.49 4.23 -10.51
CA GLY A 131 -8.23 3.69 -11.03
C GLY A 131 -8.13 2.20 -10.72
N PHE A 132 -7.68 1.44 -11.71
CA PHE A 132 -7.40 0.01 -11.61
C PHE A 132 -6.03 -0.23 -12.26
N ALA A 133 -4.97 0.08 -11.50
CA ALA A 133 -3.60 -0.10 -11.96
C ALA A 133 -3.09 -1.50 -11.58
N VAL A 134 -2.62 -2.27 -12.56
CA VAL A 134 -2.06 -3.61 -12.36
C VAL A 134 -0.58 -3.59 -12.75
N LYS A 135 0.29 -3.96 -11.81
CA LYS A 135 1.71 -4.18 -12.05
C LYS A 135 1.96 -5.68 -12.13
N PHE A 136 2.51 -6.14 -13.25
CA PHE A 136 2.94 -7.52 -13.48
C PHE A 136 4.43 -7.63 -13.23
N TYR A 137 4.83 -8.56 -12.37
CA TYR A 137 6.23 -8.89 -12.11
C TYR A 137 6.65 -10.03 -13.03
N THR A 138 7.15 -9.70 -14.21
CA THR A 138 7.50 -10.68 -15.25
C THR A 138 9.01 -10.94 -15.28
N GLU A 139 9.43 -12.05 -15.88
CA GLU A 139 10.83 -12.38 -16.11
C GLU A 139 11.56 -11.43 -17.08
N GLN A 140 10.80 -10.62 -17.83
CA GLN A 140 11.33 -9.60 -18.76
C GLN A 140 11.23 -8.17 -18.17
N GLY A 141 10.91 -8.05 -16.88
CA GLY A 141 10.74 -6.78 -16.19
C GLY A 141 9.29 -6.50 -15.82
N ASN A 142 9.06 -5.37 -15.16
CA ASN A 142 7.73 -5.01 -14.71
C ASN A 142 6.92 -4.41 -15.86
N TRP A 143 5.70 -4.92 -16.05
CA TRP A 143 4.73 -4.31 -16.95
C TRP A 143 3.61 -3.66 -16.14
N ASP A 144 3.35 -2.38 -16.40
CA ASP A 144 2.30 -1.62 -15.71
C ASP A 144 1.13 -1.35 -16.66
N LEU A 145 0.01 -2.03 -16.43
CA LEU A 145 -1.25 -1.76 -17.08
C LEU A 145 -2.06 -0.78 -16.22
N VAL A 146 -1.91 0.52 -16.50
CA VAL A 146 -2.52 1.61 -15.72
C VAL A 146 -3.92 1.92 -16.24
N GLY A 147 -4.90 1.12 -15.80
CA GLY A 147 -6.29 1.21 -16.25
C GLY A 147 -7.24 2.01 -15.35
N ASN A 148 -8.49 2.12 -15.81
CA ASN A 148 -9.65 2.63 -15.07
C ASN A 148 -10.82 1.62 -15.15
N ASN A 149 -11.87 1.86 -14.36
CA ASN A 149 -13.08 1.03 -14.34
C ASN A 149 -14.06 1.26 -15.51
N PHE A 150 -13.71 2.07 -16.51
CA PHE A 150 -14.50 2.27 -17.72
C PHE A 150 -13.60 2.47 -18.94
N PRO A 151 -14.09 2.17 -20.17
CA PRO A 151 -13.25 2.01 -21.35
C PRO A 151 -12.94 3.30 -22.12
N VAL A 152 -13.52 4.43 -21.71
CA VAL A 152 -13.33 5.74 -22.36
C VAL A 152 -12.69 6.74 -21.39
N PHE A 153 -12.46 7.97 -21.81
CA PHE A 153 -12.02 9.04 -20.92
C PHE A 153 -12.70 10.36 -21.29
N PHE A 154 -12.66 11.35 -20.39
CA PHE A 154 -13.36 12.64 -20.58
C PHE A 154 -12.76 13.50 -21.70
N ILE A 155 -11.50 13.23 -22.05
CA ILE A 155 -10.73 13.98 -23.05
C ILE A 155 -10.02 13.00 -23.98
N ARG A 156 -9.70 13.47 -25.18
CA ARG A 156 -8.97 12.73 -26.22
C ARG A 156 -7.58 13.32 -26.52
N ASP A 157 -7.23 14.43 -25.88
CA ASP A 157 -5.93 15.09 -26.01
C ASP A 157 -5.34 15.30 -24.61
N ALA A 158 -4.11 14.82 -24.39
CA ALA A 158 -3.43 14.87 -23.11
C ALA A 158 -3.14 16.29 -22.63
N ILE A 159 -3.03 17.27 -23.52
CA ILE A 159 -2.77 18.67 -23.12
C ILE A 159 -3.92 19.24 -22.28
N LYS A 160 -5.15 18.72 -22.44
CA LYS A 160 -6.32 19.11 -21.66
C LYS A 160 -6.40 18.44 -20.28
N PHE A 161 -5.50 17.51 -19.97
CA PHE A 161 -5.54 16.79 -18.69
C PHE A 161 -5.39 17.69 -17.47
N PRO A 162 -4.43 18.64 -17.41
CA PRO A 162 -4.33 19.57 -16.29
C PRO A 162 -5.58 20.45 -16.14
N ASP A 163 -6.15 20.92 -17.26
CA ASP A 163 -7.38 21.74 -17.26
C ASP A 163 -8.56 20.97 -16.65
N MET A 164 -8.77 19.72 -17.08
CA MET A 164 -9.80 18.83 -16.54
C MET A 164 -9.61 18.60 -15.03
N VAL A 165 -8.39 18.28 -14.61
CA VAL A 165 -8.07 18.01 -13.21
C VAL A 165 -8.29 19.27 -12.35
N HIS A 166 -7.92 20.45 -12.83
CA HIS A 166 -8.17 21.73 -12.14
C HIS A 166 -9.65 22.12 -12.11
N ALA A 167 -10.42 21.74 -13.12
CA ALA A 167 -11.87 21.93 -13.14
C ALA A 167 -12.55 21.02 -12.09
N PHE A 168 -12.05 19.80 -11.92
CA PHE A 168 -12.62 18.81 -11.01
C PHE A 168 -12.14 18.97 -9.56
N LYS A 169 -11.04 19.68 -9.30
CA LYS A 169 -10.53 19.90 -7.93
C LYS A 169 -11.11 21.18 -7.29
N PRO A 170 -10.90 21.36 -5.97
CA PRO A 170 -11.32 22.58 -5.28
C PRO A 170 -10.78 23.85 -5.93
N SER A 171 -11.59 24.93 -5.88
CA SER A 171 -11.24 26.22 -6.45
C SER A 171 -9.95 26.78 -5.82
N PRO A 172 -9.03 27.36 -6.62
CA PRO A 172 -7.82 27.98 -6.10
C PRO A 172 -8.07 29.22 -5.23
N VAL A 173 -9.28 29.80 -5.29
CA VAL A 173 -9.65 30.99 -4.51
C VAL A 173 -10.29 30.61 -3.16
N THR A 174 -11.18 29.62 -3.17
CA THR A 174 -11.99 29.27 -2.00
C THR A 174 -11.62 27.94 -1.35
N ASN A 175 -10.78 27.14 -2.01
CA ASN A 175 -10.47 25.76 -1.67
C ASN A 175 -11.72 24.89 -1.44
N LYS A 176 -12.81 25.22 -2.15
CA LYS A 176 -14.07 24.48 -2.13
C LYS A 176 -14.37 23.88 -3.49
N GLN A 177 -14.98 22.70 -3.49
CA GLN A 177 -15.49 22.06 -4.69
C GLN A 177 -16.61 22.92 -5.30
N ASP A 178 -16.55 23.17 -6.60
CA ASP A 178 -17.53 24.01 -7.31
C ASP A 178 -17.98 23.31 -8.60
N ALA A 179 -19.26 22.96 -8.67
CA ALA A 179 -19.86 22.30 -9.82
C ALA A 179 -19.80 23.16 -11.09
N LYS A 180 -19.83 24.49 -10.98
CA LYS A 180 -19.78 25.39 -12.13
C LYS A 180 -18.51 25.15 -12.95
N ARG A 181 -17.36 24.98 -12.28
CA ARG A 181 -16.06 24.72 -12.94
C ARG A 181 -16.06 23.40 -13.72
N ILE A 182 -16.72 22.38 -13.19
CA ILE A 182 -16.84 21.06 -13.84
C ILE A 182 -17.70 21.18 -15.10
N PHE A 183 -18.87 21.81 -14.99
CA PHE A 183 -19.78 21.94 -16.12
C PHE A 183 -19.27 22.89 -17.21
N ASP A 184 -18.55 23.95 -16.84
CA ASP A 184 -17.87 24.85 -17.79
C ASP A 184 -16.80 24.14 -18.61
N PHE A 185 -16.10 23.15 -18.02
CA PHE A 185 -15.16 22.32 -18.77
C PHE A 185 -15.85 21.32 -19.72
N PHE A 186 -17.04 20.84 -19.36
CA PHE A 186 -17.76 19.83 -20.14
C PHE A 186 -18.63 20.38 -21.27
N SER A 187 -19.08 21.63 -21.18
CA SER A 187 -19.92 22.29 -22.19
C SER A 187 -19.14 22.73 -23.43
#